data_AF-A0A522GT77-F1
#
_entry.id   AF-A0A522GT77-F1
#
_cell.length_a   1.000
_cell.length_b   1.000
_cell.length_c   1.000
_cell.angle_alpha   90.00
_cell.angle_beta   90.00
_cell.angle_gamma   90.00
#
_symmetry.space_group_name_H-M   'P 1'
#
loop_
_entity.id
_entity.type
_entity.pdbx_description
1 polymer ?
#
loop_
_entity_poly.entity_id
_entity_poly.type
_entity_poly.pdbx_seq_one_letter_code
_entity_poly.pdbx_strand_id
1 'polypeptide(L)'
;MAVSGSFAAAFHLPRIDAWVSSKPSKRALQFAFYAGKLAVSERTGMLKTYELMNRHFQWDDPPKSTSETQTTEYLFDMTLRSQELVSLDSICHLNAKRKALVRRAIETRMRRGLLVPVAIDGEIVAIVDLKADRERRKLLQQWSGVGQGKASRHKRRIEEKLHQFEQFQFAP
;
A
#
# COMPACT_ATOMS: atom_id res chain seq x y z
N MET A 1 37.05 32.83 41.70
CA MET A 1 37.58 33.43 40.44
C MET A 1 37.92 32.26 39.52
N ALA A 2 37.04 31.93 38.56
CA ALA A 2 37.07 32.41 37.16
C ALA A 2 38.21 31.70 36.38
N VAL A 3 38.06 31.06 35.21
CA VAL A 3 37.10 31.24 34.10
C VAL A 3 36.93 29.91 33.34
N SER A 4 35.69 29.63 32.94
CA SER A 4 35.28 28.63 31.96
C SER A 4 35.71 29.00 30.52
N GLY A 5 36.38 28.09 29.82
CA GLY A 5 36.68 28.24 28.38
C GLY A 5 35.79 27.36 27.53
N SER A 6 34.65 27.89 27.06
CA SER A 6 33.78 27.27 26.07
C SER A 6 34.33 27.54 24.66
N PHE A 7 34.68 26.49 23.92
CA PHE A 7 35.06 26.61 22.51
C PHE A 7 33.79 26.52 21.65
N ALA A 8 33.17 27.68 21.38
CA ALA A 8 32.11 27.81 20.39
C ALA A 8 32.74 28.18 19.04
N ALA A 9 32.95 27.18 18.18
CA ALA A 9 33.23 27.44 16.77
C ALA A 9 31.91 27.84 16.07
N ALA A 10 31.68 29.14 15.95
CA ALA A 10 30.57 29.71 15.20
C ALA A 10 30.81 29.51 13.70
N PHE A 11 30.43 28.34 13.18
CA PHE A 11 30.16 28.21 11.75
C PHE A 11 28.86 28.95 11.44
N HIS A 12 28.97 30.13 10.83
CA HIS A 12 27.84 30.82 10.23
C HIS A 12 27.40 30.03 8.99
N LEU A 13 26.67 28.93 9.20
CA LEU A 13 26.00 28.20 8.13
C LEU A 13 24.91 29.13 7.57
N PRO A 14 24.87 29.37 6.25
CA PRO A 14 23.77 30.12 5.67
C PRO A 14 22.46 29.44 6.08
N ARG A 15 21.43 30.25 6.36
CA ARG A 15 20.05 29.78 6.61
C ARG A 15 19.54 29.14 5.33
N ILE A 16 19.98 27.92 5.08
CA ILE A 16 19.44 27.06 4.06
C ILE A 16 18.06 26.71 4.58
N ASP A 17 17.03 27.13 3.84
CA ASP A 17 15.67 26.69 4.11
C ASP A 17 15.69 25.16 4.20
N ALA A 18 15.56 24.66 5.44
CA ALA A 18 15.72 23.24 5.74
C ALA A 18 14.79 22.37 4.87
N TRP A 19 13.71 22.98 4.39
CA TRP A 19 12.75 22.45 3.45
C TRP A 19 13.32 22.07 2.06
N VAL A 20 14.15 22.92 1.44
CA VAL A 20 14.69 22.74 0.06
C VAL A 20 16.09 22.15 0.07
N SER A 21 16.53 21.57 1.20
CA SER A 21 17.90 21.06 1.30
C SER A 21 18.12 19.81 0.43
N SER A 22 18.91 19.94 -0.64
CA SER A 22 19.43 18.81 -1.45
C SER A 22 20.67 18.15 -0.84
N LYS A 23 21.02 18.51 0.41
CA LYS A 23 22.22 18.02 1.09
C LYS A 23 22.22 16.49 1.18
N PRO A 24 23.41 15.84 1.12
CA PRO A 24 23.54 14.39 1.32
C PRO A 24 22.83 13.86 2.58
N SER A 25 22.74 14.69 3.62
CA SER A 25 22.01 14.39 4.86
C SER A 25 20.53 14.07 4.64
N LYS A 26 19.82 14.72 3.72
CA LYS A 26 18.41 14.42 3.45
C LYS A 26 18.24 13.00 2.88
N ARG A 27 19.09 12.62 1.93
CA ARG A 27 19.07 11.26 1.34
C ARG A 27 19.46 10.21 2.39
N ALA A 28 20.45 10.49 3.22
CA ALA A 28 20.86 9.61 4.30
C ALA A 28 19.74 9.39 5.33
N LEU A 29 19.05 10.46 5.75
CA LEU A 29 17.91 10.38 6.67
C LEU A 29 16.74 9.62 6.05
N GLN A 30 16.43 9.86 4.78
CA GLN A 30 15.37 9.14 4.07
C GLN A 30 15.69 7.64 3.95
N PHE A 31 16.94 7.30 3.62
CA PHE A 31 17.39 5.91 3.59
C PHE A 31 17.28 5.26 4.97
N ALA A 32 17.78 5.91 6.02
CA ALA A 32 17.72 5.38 7.38
C ALA A 32 16.28 5.20 7.90
N PHE A 33 15.36 6.09 7.50
CA PHE A 33 13.94 5.93 7.76
C PHE A 33 13.37 4.67 7.07
N TYR A 34 13.57 4.52 5.75
CA TYR A 34 13.08 3.34 5.03
C TYR A 34 13.75 2.03 5.43
N ALA A 35 15.00 2.09 5.91
CA ALA A 35 15.72 0.94 6.45
C ALA A 35 15.30 0.58 7.89
N GLY A 36 14.31 1.29 8.47
CA GLY A 36 13.81 1.02 9.81
C GLY A 36 14.76 1.43 10.94
N LYS A 37 15.72 2.33 10.68
CA LYS A 37 16.66 2.82 11.70
C LYS A 37 16.20 4.10 12.39
N LEU A 38 15.39 4.91 11.70
CA LEU A 38 14.84 6.15 12.24
C LEU A 38 13.31 6.15 12.21
N ALA A 39 12.72 6.75 13.24
CA ALA A 39 11.30 7.13 13.29
C ALA A 39 11.18 8.65 13.14
N VAL A 40 10.04 9.13 12.64
CA VAL A 40 9.70 10.56 12.68
C VAL A 40 9.06 10.84 14.03
N SER A 41 9.72 11.63 14.88
CA SER A 41 9.21 11.97 16.21
C SER A 41 8.34 13.23 16.21
N GLU A 42 8.61 14.16 15.30
CA GLU A 42 7.86 15.40 15.17
C GLU A 42 7.82 15.86 13.71
N ARG A 43 6.75 16.58 13.36
CA ARG A 43 6.64 17.29 12.10
C ARG A 43 6.16 18.72 12.31
N THR A 44 6.99 19.68 11.93
CA THR A 44 6.63 21.11 11.88
C THR A 44 6.51 21.52 10.42
N GLY A 45 5.27 21.64 9.92
CA GLY A 45 5.01 21.94 8.51
C GLY A 45 5.51 20.81 7.59
N MET A 46 6.58 21.05 6.82
CA MET A 46 7.23 20.04 5.96
C MET A 46 8.57 19.53 6.49
N LEU A 47 9.03 20.04 7.64
CA LEU A 47 10.26 19.60 8.30
C LEU A 47 9.95 18.41 9.23
N LYS A 48 10.80 17.37 9.18
CA LYS A 48 10.68 16.17 10.03
C LYS A 48 11.86 16.10 10.98
N THR A 49 11.56 15.92 12.26
CA THR A 49 12.55 15.55 13.29
C THR A 49 12.60 14.03 13.38
N TYR A 50 13.81 13.47 13.44
CA TYR A 50 14.02 12.03 13.46
C TYR A 50 14.63 11.58 14.80
N GLU A 51 14.21 10.41 15.26
CA GLU A 51 14.76 9.70 16.41
C GLU A 51 15.20 8.29 16.03
N LEU A 52 16.09 7.69 16.84
CA LEU A 52 16.46 6.29 16.70
C LEU A 52 15.26 5.39 17.01
N MET A 53 15.02 4.40 16.15
CA MET A 53 13.85 3.51 16.24
C MET A 53 13.70 2.86 17.62
N ASN A 54 14.79 2.29 18.16
CA ASN A 54 14.77 1.61 19.46
C ASN A 54 14.45 2.55 20.62
N ARG A 55 14.89 3.82 20.55
CA ARG A 55 14.57 4.82 21.59
C ARG A 55 13.12 5.27 21.49
N HIS A 56 12.63 5.47 20.26
CA HIS A 56 11.29 5.97 20.01
C HIS A 56 10.22 4.95 20.44
N PHE A 57 10.38 3.69 20.02
CA PHE A 57 9.43 2.62 20.32
C PHE A 57 9.73 1.84 21.59
N GLN A 58 10.90 2.05 22.20
CA GLN A 58 11.34 1.37 23.43
C GLN A 58 11.25 -0.16 23.31
N TRP A 59 11.65 -0.69 22.14
CA TRP A 59 11.63 -2.13 21.90
C TRP A 59 12.82 -2.81 22.57
N ASP A 60 12.54 -3.79 23.42
CA ASP A 60 13.52 -4.74 23.93
C ASP A 60 13.93 -5.74 22.83
N ASP A 61 12.95 -6.24 22.05
CA ASP A 61 13.15 -7.07 20.87
C ASP A 61 12.39 -6.48 19.67
N PRO A 62 13.09 -5.94 18.65
CA PRO A 62 12.43 -5.32 17.51
C PRO A 62 11.75 -6.38 16.62
N PRO A 63 10.60 -6.06 15.99
CA PRO A 63 9.91 -6.97 15.09
C PRO A 63 10.80 -7.36 13.90
N LYS A 64 10.69 -8.63 13.48
CA LYS A 64 11.43 -9.16 12.32
C LYS A 64 11.01 -8.45 11.04
N SER A 65 11.98 -8.23 10.16
CA SER A 65 11.73 -7.67 8.82
C SER A 65 10.85 -8.60 7.99
N THR A 66 9.82 -8.04 7.37
CA THR A 66 8.90 -8.75 6.47
C THR A 66 9.57 -9.04 5.13
N SER A 67 9.35 -10.25 4.58
CA SER A 67 9.85 -10.59 3.23
C SER A 67 9.10 -9.82 2.13
N GLU A 68 9.66 -9.76 0.93
CA GLU A 68 8.99 -9.10 -0.19
C GLU A 68 7.67 -9.80 -0.57
N THR A 69 7.63 -11.13 -0.46
CA THR A 69 6.42 -11.94 -0.66
C THR A 69 5.37 -11.60 0.39
N GLN A 70 5.71 -11.62 1.68
CA GLN A 70 4.77 -11.27 2.74
C GLN A 70 4.23 -9.85 2.60
N THR A 71 5.10 -8.90 2.23
CA THR A 71 4.70 -7.52 1.96
C THR A 71 3.72 -7.46 0.78
N THR A 72 4.01 -8.21 -0.29
CA THR A 72 3.16 -8.26 -1.48
C THR A 72 1.78 -8.85 -1.17
N GLU A 73 1.74 -9.98 -0.45
CA GLU A 73 0.48 -10.62 -0.05
C GLU A 73 -0.35 -9.69 0.85
N TYR A 74 0.28 -9.04 1.84
CA TYR A 74 -0.38 -8.09 2.73
C TYR A 74 -0.97 -6.90 1.97
N LEU A 75 -0.18 -6.27 1.09
CA LEU A 75 -0.67 -5.16 0.28
C LEU A 75 -1.76 -5.62 -0.68
N PHE A 76 -1.64 -6.80 -1.27
CA PHE A 76 -2.68 -7.33 -2.16
C PHE A 76 -3.99 -7.55 -1.41
N ASP A 77 -3.97 -8.16 -0.22
CA ASP A 77 -5.15 -8.34 0.62
C ASP A 77 -5.78 -7.01 1.04
N MET A 78 -4.95 -6.04 1.40
CA MET A 78 -5.42 -4.70 1.74
C MET A 78 -6.09 -4.03 0.53
N THR A 79 -5.50 -4.12 -0.66
CA THR A 79 -6.08 -3.56 -1.88
C THR A 79 -7.40 -4.23 -2.22
N LEU A 80 -7.48 -5.57 -2.13
CA LEU A 80 -8.74 -6.29 -2.35
C LEU A 80 -9.82 -5.88 -1.34
N ARG A 81 -9.48 -5.80 -0.05
CA ARG A 81 -10.44 -5.35 0.98
C ARG A 81 -10.93 -3.92 0.80
N SER A 82 -10.10 -3.04 0.26
CA SER A 82 -10.43 -1.62 0.12
C SER A 82 -11.06 -1.27 -1.22
N GLN A 83 -10.65 -1.92 -2.30
CA GLN A 83 -11.07 -1.60 -3.67
C GLN A 83 -12.06 -2.62 -4.24
N GLU A 84 -12.07 -3.85 -3.72
CA GLU A 84 -12.88 -5.02 -4.15
C GLU A 84 -12.64 -5.50 -5.59
N LEU A 85 -12.55 -4.57 -6.54
CA LEU A 85 -12.23 -4.77 -7.95
C LEU A 85 -10.87 -4.12 -8.26
N VAL A 86 -9.91 -4.91 -8.73
CA VAL A 86 -8.53 -4.44 -8.95
C VAL A 86 -7.94 -5.00 -10.24
N SER A 87 -7.00 -4.28 -10.84
CA SER A 87 -6.17 -4.76 -11.96
C SER A 87 -4.70 -4.86 -11.54
N LEU A 88 -3.90 -5.63 -12.30
CA LEU A 88 -2.45 -5.71 -12.06
C LEU A 88 -1.79 -4.33 -12.04
N ASP A 89 -2.20 -3.44 -12.95
CA ASP A 89 -1.65 -2.10 -13.04
C ASP A 89 -2.09 -1.19 -11.90
N SER A 90 -3.33 -1.34 -11.43
CA SER A 90 -3.82 -0.60 -10.24
C SER A 90 -3.05 -1.03 -8.99
N ILE A 91 -2.86 -2.34 -8.78
CA ILE A 91 -2.09 -2.87 -7.63
C ILE A 91 -0.64 -2.39 -7.69
N CYS A 92 -0.05 -2.33 -8.89
CA CYS A 92 1.34 -1.94 -9.10
C CYS A 92 1.51 -0.45 -9.43
N HIS A 93 0.53 0.40 -9.15
CA HIS A 93 0.66 1.84 -9.39
C HIS A 93 1.85 2.41 -8.62
N LEU A 94 2.71 3.16 -9.30
CA LEU A 94 4.01 3.67 -8.80
C LEU A 94 5.01 2.59 -8.33
N ASN A 95 4.73 1.30 -8.57
CA ASN A 95 5.57 0.19 -8.17
C ASN A 95 5.65 -0.91 -9.24
N ALA A 96 6.06 -0.54 -10.45
CA ALA A 96 6.11 -1.44 -11.59
C ALA A 96 7.01 -2.68 -11.37
N LYS A 97 8.05 -2.58 -10.52
CA LYS A 97 8.96 -3.68 -10.21
C LYS A 97 8.25 -4.88 -9.56
N ARG A 98 7.12 -4.66 -8.88
CA ARG A 98 6.37 -5.73 -8.19
C ARG A 98 5.43 -6.53 -9.11
N LYS A 99 5.28 -6.14 -10.38
CA LYS A 99 4.32 -6.79 -11.30
C LYS A 99 4.51 -8.31 -11.40
N ALA A 100 5.75 -8.80 -11.41
CA ALA A 100 6.01 -10.24 -11.51
C ALA A 100 5.49 -11.00 -10.28
N LEU A 101 5.75 -10.49 -9.07
CA LEU A 101 5.28 -11.09 -7.82
C LEU A 101 3.75 -11.02 -7.69
N VAL A 102 3.17 -9.86 -7.99
CA VAL A 102 1.71 -9.66 -7.95
C VAL A 102 1.01 -10.56 -8.98
N ARG A 103 1.54 -10.69 -10.19
CA ARG A 103 1.01 -11.61 -11.21
C ARG A 103 1.00 -13.05 -10.70
N ARG A 104 2.10 -13.51 -10.10
CA ARG A 104 2.17 -14.86 -9.52
C ARG A 104 1.15 -15.08 -8.41
N ALA A 105 0.94 -14.06 -7.56
CA ALA A 105 -0.07 -14.11 -6.49
C ALA A 105 -1.49 -14.19 -7.06
N ILE A 106 -1.80 -13.38 -8.07
CA ILE A 106 -3.07 -13.43 -8.83
C ILE A 106 -3.31 -14.82 -9.40
N GLU A 107 -2.36 -15.35 -10.19
CA GLU A 107 -2.49 -16.66 -10.83
C GLU A 107 -2.69 -17.78 -9.81
N THR A 108 -1.97 -17.72 -8.70
CA THR A 108 -2.08 -18.71 -7.63
C THR A 108 -3.46 -18.68 -6.97
N ARG A 109 -3.99 -17.48 -6.70
CA ARG A 109 -5.30 -17.32 -6.08
C ARG A 109 -6.44 -17.64 -7.06
N MET A 110 -6.29 -17.32 -8.34
CA MET A 110 -7.23 -17.74 -9.40
C MET A 110 -7.29 -19.27 -9.51
N ARG A 111 -6.14 -19.96 -9.55
CA ARG A 111 -6.10 -21.44 -9.56
C ARG A 111 -6.76 -22.07 -8.34
N ARG A 112 -6.73 -21.39 -7.20
CA ARG A 112 -7.37 -21.81 -5.95
C ARG A 112 -8.85 -21.41 -5.84
N GLY A 113 -9.41 -20.74 -6.85
CA GLY A 113 -10.79 -20.24 -6.82
C GLY A 113 -11.03 -19.11 -5.82
N LEU A 114 -9.96 -18.42 -5.38
CA LEU A 114 -10.03 -17.30 -4.43
C LEU A 114 -10.21 -15.95 -5.12
N LEU A 115 -10.10 -15.91 -6.45
CA LEU A 115 -10.24 -14.71 -7.26
C LEU A 115 -11.02 -15.05 -8.53
N VAL A 116 -11.88 -14.14 -8.96
CA VAL A 116 -12.64 -14.30 -10.21
C VAL A 116 -12.20 -13.24 -11.23
N PRO A 117 -11.79 -13.64 -12.44
CA PRO A 117 -11.44 -12.68 -13.48
C PRO A 117 -12.72 -12.00 -14.00
N VAL A 118 -12.64 -10.68 -14.19
CA VAL A 118 -13.69 -9.88 -14.81
C VAL A 118 -13.25 -9.51 -16.21
N ALA A 119 -14.02 -9.97 -17.21
CA ALA A 119 -13.79 -9.63 -18.60
C ALA A 119 -14.78 -8.56 -19.07
N ILE A 120 -14.28 -7.55 -19.79
CA ILE A 120 -15.08 -6.57 -20.53
C ILE A 120 -14.76 -6.75 -22.01
N ASP A 121 -15.81 -6.95 -22.82
CA ASP A 121 -15.69 -7.14 -24.27
C ASP A 121 -14.71 -8.26 -24.70
N GLY A 122 -14.54 -9.28 -23.85
CA GLY A 122 -13.64 -10.42 -24.09
C GLY A 122 -12.25 -10.28 -23.49
N GLU A 123 -11.89 -9.13 -22.92
CA GLU A 123 -10.58 -8.88 -22.30
C GLU A 123 -10.67 -8.86 -20.77
N ILE A 124 -9.77 -9.57 -20.08
CA ILE A 124 -9.69 -9.53 -18.61
C ILE A 124 -9.10 -8.18 -18.19
N VAL A 125 -9.94 -7.32 -17.63
CA VAL A 125 -9.54 -5.96 -17.22
C VAL A 125 -9.37 -5.82 -15.71
N ALA A 126 -9.99 -6.72 -14.94
CA ALA A 126 -9.98 -6.65 -13.49
C ALA A 126 -10.18 -8.04 -12.86
N ILE A 127 -9.97 -8.10 -11.56
CA ILE A 127 -10.14 -9.29 -10.73
C ILE A 127 -10.90 -8.85 -9.48
N VAL A 128 -11.82 -9.69 -9.02
CA VAL A 128 -12.63 -9.44 -7.82
C VAL A 128 -12.35 -10.52 -6.78
N ASP A 129 -12.21 -10.09 -5.51
CA ASP A 129 -12.33 -10.97 -4.35
C ASP A 129 -13.82 -11.17 -4.04
N LEU A 130 -14.40 -12.25 -4.56
CA LEU A 130 -15.79 -12.59 -4.24
C LEU A 130 -15.80 -13.45 -2.99
N LYS A 131 -16.07 -12.82 -1.84
CA LYS A 131 -16.45 -13.57 -0.64
C LYS A 131 -17.90 -14.00 -0.75
N ALA A 132 -18.11 -15.28 -1.04
CA ALA A 132 -19.41 -15.92 -0.95
C ALA A 132 -19.70 -16.30 0.52
N ASP A 133 -20.71 -15.66 1.10
CA ASP A 133 -21.31 -16.13 2.35
C ASP A 133 -22.26 -17.29 2.01
N ARG A 134 -21.80 -18.52 2.29
CA ARG A 134 -22.55 -19.74 1.95
C ARG A 134 -23.71 -20.00 2.90
N GLU A 135 -23.69 -19.48 4.12
CA GLU A 135 -24.82 -19.61 5.05
C GLU A 135 -25.96 -18.68 4.65
N ARG A 136 -25.63 -17.45 4.23
CA ARG A 136 -26.63 -16.47 3.78
C ARG A 136 -26.95 -16.54 2.29
N ARG A 137 -26.26 -17.40 1.54
CA ARG A 137 -26.34 -17.54 0.07
C ARG A 137 -26.25 -16.19 -0.66
N LYS A 138 -25.29 -15.36 -0.23
CA LYS A 138 -25.10 -14.01 -0.77
C LYS A 138 -23.64 -13.72 -1.05
N LEU A 139 -23.39 -12.94 -2.10
CA LEU A 139 -22.09 -12.34 -2.33
C LEU A 139 -21.96 -11.11 -1.41
N LEU A 140 -20.90 -11.06 -0.60
CA LEU A 140 -20.59 -9.87 0.18
C LEU A 140 -19.90 -8.87 -0.75
N GLN A 141 -20.54 -7.71 -0.97
CA GLN A 141 -20.00 -6.65 -1.82
C GLN A 141 -19.77 -5.35 -1.04
N GLN A 142 -18.57 -4.77 -1.13
CA GLN A 142 -18.23 -3.43 -0.64
C GLN A 142 -17.58 -2.58 -1.74
N TRP A 143 -18.41 -1.80 -2.42
CA TRP A 143 -18.00 -0.96 -3.55
C TRP A 143 -17.08 0.19 -3.16
N SER A 144 -15.96 0.30 -3.87
CA SER A 144 -15.11 1.50 -3.93
C SER A 144 -14.87 1.88 -5.39
N GLY A 145 -15.06 3.15 -5.77
CA GLY A 145 -15.02 3.58 -7.17
C GLY A 145 -13.64 3.41 -7.81
N VAL A 146 -13.57 2.74 -8.97
CA VAL A 146 -12.33 2.49 -9.71
C VAL A 146 -12.37 3.18 -11.08
N GLY A 147 -11.50 4.19 -11.28
CA GLY A 147 -11.06 4.65 -12.60
C GLY A 147 -11.71 5.92 -13.20
N GLN A 148 -11.10 6.40 -14.29
CA GLN A 148 -11.41 7.64 -15.03
C GLN A 148 -12.64 7.55 -15.97
N GLY A 149 -13.44 6.48 -15.86
CA GLY A 149 -14.63 6.25 -16.68
C GLY A 149 -15.91 6.72 -15.99
N LYS A 150 -16.95 7.04 -16.77
CA LYS A 150 -18.31 7.30 -16.22
C LYS A 150 -18.84 6.02 -15.56
N ALA A 151 -18.63 5.87 -14.25
CA ALA A 151 -19.02 4.71 -13.43
C ALA A 151 -20.49 4.29 -13.64
N SER A 152 -21.37 5.23 -13.96
CA SER A 152 -22.78 4.97 -14.27
C SER A 152 -23.01 4.12 -15.53
N ARG A 153 -22.10 4.12 -16.51
CA ARG A 153 -22.28 3.39 -17.78
C ARG A 153 -21.96 1.90 -17.68
N HIS A 154 -21.08 1.53 -16.74
CA HIS A 154 -20.62 0.15 -16.57
C HIS A 154 -21.23 -0.55 -15.35
N LYS A 155 -21.72 0.21 -14.36
CA LYS A 155 -22.34 -0.33 -13.16
C LYS A 155 -23.47 -1.33 -13.47
N ARG A 156 -24.40 -0.97 -14.37
CA ARG A 156 -25.52 -1.87 -14.73
C ARG A 156 -25.05 -3.20 -15.32
N ARG A 157 -24.06 -3.18 -16.23
CA ARG A 157 -23.52 -4.39 -16.84
C ARG A 157 -22.78 -5.27 -15.82
N ILE A 158 -22.07 -4.64 -14.88
CA ILE A 158 -21.39 -5.35 -13.79
C ILE A 158 -22.43 -5.97 -12.84
N GLU A 159 -23.47 -5.23 -12.45
CA GLU A 159 -24.57 -5.72 -11.61
C GLU A 159 -25.33 -6.87 -12.27
N GLU A 160 -25.67 -6.77 -13.56
CA GLU A 160 -26.29 -7.86 -14.33
C GLU A 160 -25.44 -9.13 -14.31
N LYS A 161 -24.11 -8.99 -14.48
CA LYS A 161 -23.19 -10.13 -14.46
C LYS A 161 -22.97 -10.70 -13.06
N LEU A 162 -22.91 -9.86 -12.03
CA LEU A 162 -22.85 -10.31 -10.64
C LEU A 162 -24.12 -11.04 -10.23
N HIS A 163 -25.29 -10.57 -10.68
CA HIS A 163 -26.56 -11.24 -10.43
C HIS A 163 -26.63 -12.61 -11.12
N GLN A 164 -26.20 -12.71 -12.39
CA GLN A 164 -26.06 -14.00 -13.09
C GLN A 164 -25.10 -14.94 -12.35
N PHE A 165 -24.00 -14.41 -11.82
CA PHE A 165 -23.01 -15.18 -11.07
C PHE A 165 -23.52 -15.64 -9.69
N GLU A 166 -24.28 -14.81 -8.98
CA GLU A 166 -24.93 -15.17 -7.71
C GLU A 166 -25.92 -16.31 -7.90
N GLN A 167 -26.75 -16.23 -8.95
CA GLN A 167 -27.67 -17.32 -9.32
C GLN A 167 -26.93 -18.61 -9.67
N PHE A 168 -25.79 -18.53 -10.38
CA PHE A 168 -24.95 -19.70 -10.67
C PHE A 168 -24.33 -20.32 -9.42
N GLN A 169 -23.76 -19.51 -8.53
CA GLN A 169 -23.07 -20.00 -7.33
C GLN A 169 -24.00 -20.65 -6.30
N PHE A 170 -25.27 -20.22 -6.26
CA PHE A 170 -26.25 -20.69 -5.28
C PHE A 170 -27.41 -21.46 -5.90
N ALA A 171 -27.32 -21.87 -7.17
CA ALA A 171 -28.27 -22.81 -7.75
C ALA A 171 -28.34 -24.11 -6.91
N PRO A 172 -29.53 -24.71 -6.74
CA PRO A 172 -29.73 -25.90 -5.91
C PRO A 172 -28.98 -27.13 -6.42
#